data_AF-A0A830D8U4-F1
#
_entry.id   AF-A0A830D8U4-F1
#
_cell.length_a   1.000
_cell.length_b   1.000
_cell.length_c   1.000
_cell.angle_alpha   90.00
_cell.angle_beta   90.00
_cell.angle_gamma   90.00
#
_symmetry.space_group_name_H-M   'P 1'
#
loop_
_entity.id
_entity.type
_entity.pdbx_description
1 polymer ?
#
loop_
_entity_poly.entity_id
_entity_poly.type
_entity_poly.pdbx_seq_one_letter_code
_entity_poly.pdbx_strand_id
1 'polypeptide(L)'
;MIPIGRGQRELIIGDRQTGKTAVATDTILNQQGQNVICVYVAIGQKASSVAQVVTNLQERGAMEYTIVVAEAADSPATLQYLAPYTGAALAEYFMYRKQHTLIIYDDPSKQAQAYRQMSLLLRRPARPRSLSGGCFLFAFAPFGKSC
;
A
#
# COMPACT_ATOMS: atom_id res chain seq x y z
N MET A 1 21.52 -3.31 5.58
CA MET A 1 20.22 -4.01 5.45
C MET A 1 19.40 -3.68 6.69
N ILE A 2 18.24 -3.06 6.54
CA ILE A 2 17.37 -2.68 7.67
C ILE A 2 16.40 -3.85 7.91
N PRO A 3 16.47 -4.56 9.06
CA PRO A 3 15.55 -5.65 9.33
C PRO A 3 14.14 -5.10 9.60
N ILE A 4 13.13 -5.70 8.98
CA ILE A 4 11.72 -5.34 9.19
C ILE A 4 11.06 -6.44 10.02
N GLY A 5 10.61 -6.09 11.22
CA GLY A 5 9.87 -7.00 12.09
C GLY A 5 8.40 -7.16 11.68
N ARG A 6 7.77 -8.27 12.07
CA ARG A 6 6.32 -8.45 11.94
C ARG A 6 5.62 -7.44 12.87
N GLY A 7 4.66 -6.67 12.35
CA GLY A 7 3.99 -5.62 13.13
C GLY A 7 4.67 -4.25 13.03
N GLN A 8 5.82 -4.15 12.36
CA GLN A 8 6.53 -2.89 12.14
C GLN A 8 5.94 -2.12 10.95
N ARG A 9 5.99 -0.79 11.05
CA ARG A 9 5.67 0.12 9.95
C ARG A 9 6.99 0.70 9.44
N GLU A 10 7.28 0.49 8.17
CA GLU A 10 8.52 0.95 7.56
C GLU A 10 8.18 1.93 6.43
N LEU A 11 8.81 3.11 6.45
CA LEU A 11 8.60 4.11 5.42
C LEU A 11 9.66 3.95 4.33
N ILE A 12 9.21 3.66 3.11
CA ILE A 12 10.08 3.64 1.93
C ILE A 12 9.97 5.00 1.26
N ILE A 13 10.89 5.91 1.62
CA ILE A 13 10.99 7.25 1.03
C ILE A 13 12.12 7.29 -0.02
N GLY A 14 11.90 8.07 -1.08
CA GLY A 14 12.89 8.28 -2.13
C GLY A 14 12.32 9.14 -3.24
N ASP A 15 13.15 9.53 -4.21
CA ASP A 15 12.69 10.28 -5.37
C ASP A 15 11.93 9.39 -6.37
N ARG A 16 11.32 10.01 -7.38
CA ARG A 16 10.67 9.26 -8.46
C ARG A 16 11.70 8.35 -9.14
N GLN A 17 11.28 7.15 -9.55
CA GLN A 17 12.12 6.15 -10.23
C GLN A 17 13.27 5.54 -9.40
N THR A 18 13.34 5.75 -8.09
CA THR A 18 14.36 5.12 -7.23
C THR A 18 14.03 3.66 -6.84
N GLY A 19 13.19 2.96 -7.62
CA GLY A 19 12.88 1.55 -7.38
C GLY A 19 11.95 1.26 -6.17
N LYS A 20 11.21 2.24 -5.65
CA LYS A 20 10.29 2.02 -4.50
C LYS A 20 9.29 0.88 -4.72
N THR A 21 8.65 0.86 -5.89
CA THR A 21 7.71 -0.20 -6.27
C THR A 21 8.41 -1.54 -6.48
N ALA A 22 9.67 -1.54 -6.94
CA ALA A 22 10.47 -2.77 -7.08
C ALA A 22 10.76 -3.39 -5.71
N VAL A 23 11.22 -2.59 -4.73
CA VAL A 23 11.44 -3.05 -3.35
C VAL A 23 10.14 -3.60 -2.74
N ALA A 24 9.01 -2.92 -2.96
CA ALA A 24 7.71 -3.39 -2.51
C ALA A 24 7.32 -4.75 -3.12
N THR A 25 7.44 -4.87 -4.44
CA THR A 25 7.10 -6.11 -5.17
C THR A 25 8.03 -7.25 -4.77
N ASP A 26 9.33 -7.01 -4.66
CA ASP A 26 10.31 -7.99 -4.19
C ASP A 26 10.03 -8.44 -2.75
N THR A 27 9.57 -7.52 -1.89
CA THR A 27 9.15 -7.87 -0.54
C THR A 27 7.98 -8.84 -0.54
N ILE A 28 6.98 -8.66 -1.42
CA ILE A 28 5.84 -9.59 -1.58
C ILE A 28 6.32 -10.96 -2.07
N LEU A 29 7.21 -10.98 -3.06
CA LEU A 29 7.75 -12.22 -3.61
C LEU A 29 8.55 -13.01 -2.56
N ASN A 30 9.29 -12.33 -1.70
CA ASN A 30 10.08 -12.95 -0.64
C ASN A 30 9.23 -13.57 0.49
N GLN A 31 7.91 -13.30 0.53
CA GLN A 31 6.98 -13.93 1.47
C GLN A 31 6.48 -15.31 1.03
N GLN A 32 6.88 -15.80 -0.14
CA GLN A 32 6.50 -17.12 -0.62
C GLN A 32 6.86 -18.21 0.41
N GLY A 33 5.89 -19.03 0.81
CA GLY A 33 6.07 -20.09 1.80
C GLY A 33 6.10 -19.63 3.27
N GLN A 34 5.96 -18.33 3.57
CA GLN A 34 5.98 -17.81 4.96
C GLN A 34 4.59 -17.68 5.60
N ASN A 35 3.53 -18.12 4.92
CA ASN A 35 2.13 -17.98 5.36
C ASN A 35 1.74 -16.53 5.70
N VAL A 36 2.22 -15.57 4.91
CA VAL A 36 1.89 -14.15 5.03
C VAL A 36 0.98 -13.75 3.87
N ILE A 37 -0.20 -13.22 4.17
CA ILE A 37 -1.09 -12.65 3.17
C ILE A 37 -0.62 -11.24 2.83
N CYS A 38 -0.36 -10.97 1.56
CA CYS A 38 0.10 -9.69 1.08
C CYS A 38 -1.08 -8.88 0.51
N VAL A 39 -1.14 -7.58 0.80
CA VAL A 39 -2.12 -6.65 0.26
C VAL A 39 -1.35 -5.50 -0.39
N TYR A 40 -1.47 -5.36 -1.72
CA TYR A 40 -0.84 -4.29 -2.46
C TYR A 40 -1.89 -3.26 -2.87
N VAL A 41 -1.77 -2.04 -2.37
CA VAL A 41 -2.70 -0.94 -2.64
C VAL A 41 -2.05 0.06 -3.59
N ALA A 42 -2.50 0.06 -4.84
CA ALA A 42 -2.11 1.04 -5.85
C ALA A 42 -3.07 2.23 -5.84
N ILE A 43 -2.55 3.43 -5.54
CA ILE A 43 -3.33 4.67 -5.38
C ILE A 43 -2.91 5.67 -6.45
N GLY A 44 -3.82 5.98 -7.39
CA GLY A 44 -3.57 6.95 -8.45
C GLY A 44 -2.40 6.59 -9.35
N GLN A 45 -2.09 5.30 -9.49
CA GLN A 45 -1.07 4.80 -10.41
C GLN A 45 -1.64 4.71 -11.83
N LYS A 46 -0.75 4.67 -12.83
CA LYS A 46 -1.17 4.41 -14.21
C LYS A 46 -1.65 2.97 -14.32
N ALA A 47 -2.77 2.74 -15.00
CA ALA A 47 -3.31 1.39 -15.19
C ALA A 47 -2.27 0.43 -15.81
N SER A 48 -1.45 0.91 -16.74
CA SER A 48 -0.36 0.11 -17.33
C SER A 48 0.72 -0.29 -16.32
N SER A 49 1.06 0.58 -15.37
CA SER A 49 2.05 0.27 -14.33
C SER A 49 1.51 -0.77 -13.35
N VAL A 50 0.21 -0.69 -13.00
CA VAL A 50 -0.43 -1.69 -12.14
C VAL A 50 -0.51 -3.03 -12.86
N ALA A 51 -0.89 -3.03 -14.14
CA ALA A 51 -0.94 -4.25 -14.95
C ALA A 51 0.43 -4.95 -15.00
N GLN A 52 1.52 -4.20 -15.19
CA GLN A 52 2.88 -4.75 -15.12
C GLN A 52 3.20 -5.40 -13.78
N VAL A 53 2.80 -4.79 -12.66
CA VAL A 53 3.00 -5.37 -11.32
C VAL A 53 2.19 -6.65 -11.16
N VAL A 54 0.92 -6.67 -11.58
CA VAL A 54 0.07 -7.86 -11.51
C VAL A 54 0.62 -9.00 -12.37
N THR A 55 1.05 -8.72 -13.61
CA THR A 55 1.69 -9.71 -14.49
C THR A 55 2.94 -10.28 -13.84
N ASN A 56 3.82 -9.44 -13.30
CA ASN A 56 5.03 -9.89 -12.60
C ASN A 56 4.72 -10.77 -11.38
N LEU A 57 3.70 -10.43 -10.59
CA LEU A 57 3.25 -11.24 -9.46
C LEU A 57 2.66 -12.57 -9.92
N GLN A 58 1.95 -12.59 -11.05
CA GLN A 58 1.34 -13.79 -11.60
C GLN A 58 2.40 -14.75 -12.18
N GLU A 59 3.37 -14.24 -12.95
CA GLU A 59 4.47 -15.03 -13.51
C GLU A 59 5.32 -15.70 -12.43
N ARG A 60 5.46 -15.05 -11.27
CA ARG A 60 6.22 -15.57 -10.12
C ARG A 60 5.37 -16.36 -9.13
N GLY A 61 4.08 -16.58 -9.41
CA GLY A 61 3.18 -17.37 -8.56
C GLY A 61 2.76 -16.69 -7.24
N ALA A 62 2.95 -15.38 -7.10
CA ALA A 62 2.63 -14.64 -5.88
C ALA A 62 1.17 -14.20 -5.76
N MET A 63 0.39 -14.34 -6.84
CA MET A 63 -1.04 -14.01 -6.86
C MET A 63 -1.88 -14.90 -5.93
N GLU A 64 -1.40 -16.09 -5.53
CA GLU A 64 -2.14 -16.99 -4.64
C GLU A 64 -2.30 -16.43 -3.22
N TYR A 65 -1.34 -15.62 -2.77
CA TYR A 65 -1.32 -15.05 -1.41
C TYR A 65 -1.37 -13.51 -1.42
N THR A 66 -1.57 -12.89 -2.59
CA THR A 66 -1.57 -11.43 -2.75
C THR A 66 -2.92 -10.92 -3.21
N ILE A 67 -3.45 -9.92 -2.50
CA ILE A 67 -4.65 -9.17 -2.88
C ILE A 67 -4.20 -7.81 -3.41
N VAL A 68 -4.61 -7.47 -4.63
CA VAL A 68 -4.29 -6.18 -5.24
C VAL A 68 -5.53 -5.30 -5.21
N VAL A 69 -5.43 -4.15 -4.54
CA VAL A 69 -6.44 -3.09 -4.55
C VAL A 69 -5.89 -1.97 -5.41
N ALA A 70 -6.54 -1.67 -6.53
CA ALA A 70 -6.04 -0.69 -7.48
C ALA A 70 -7.10 0.36 -7.79
N GLU A 71 -6.74 1.62 -7.53
CA GLU A 71 -7.48 2.79 -7.99
C GLU A 71 -6.58 3.58 -8.94
N ALA A 72 -7.01 3.67 -10.20
CA ALA A 72 -6.22 4.30 -11.26
C ALA A 72 -6.28 5.83 -11.17
N ALA A 73 -5.32 6.50 -11.82
CA ALA A 73 -5.21 7.96 -11.80
C ALA A 73 -6.40 8.71 -12.43
N ASP A 74 -7.17 8.04 -13.27
CA ASP A 74 -8.39 8.53 -13.92
C ASP A 74 -9.63 8.44 -13.01
N SER A 75 -9.54 7.68 -11.92
CA SER A 75 -10.65 7.46 -10.99
C SER A 75 -10.88 8.68 -10.10
N PRO A 76 -12.13 8.93 -9.63
CA PRO A 76 -12.46 10.05 -8.75
C PRO A 76 -11.56 10.16 -7.51
N ALA A 77 -11.27 11.39 -7.08
CA ALA A 77 -10.46 11.65 -5.89
C ALA A 77 -11.02 11.00 -4.61
N THR A 78 -12.34 10.79 -4.53
CA THR A 78 -12.97 10.08 -3.42
C THR A 78 -12.57 8.61 -3.35
N LEU A 79 -12.50 7.92 -4.48
CA LEU A 79 -12.09 6.52 -4.53
C LEU A 79 -10.60 6.36 -4.23
N GLN A 80 -9.75 7.22 -4.80
CA GLN A 80 -8.31 7.24 -4.49
C GLN A 80 -8.04 7.48 -3.00
N TYR A 81 -8.87 8.30 -2.34
CA TYR A 81 -8.76 8.52 -0.90
C TYR A 81 -9.19 7.29 -0.08
N LEU A 82 -10.23 6.58 -0.53
CA LEU A 82 -10.79 5.40 0.15
C LEU A 82 -9.96 4.12 -0.07
N ALA A 83 -9.25 3.99 -1.19
CA ALA A 83 -8.49 2.78 -1.55
C ALA A 83 -7.61 2.20 -0.43
N PRO A 84 -6.76 2.99 0.26
CA PRO A 84 -5.95 2.49 1.37
C PRO A 84 -6.77 2.05 2.58
N TYR A 85 -7.93 2.64 2.84
CA TYR A 85 -8.82 2.16 3.90
C TYR A 85 -9.43 0.80 3.55
N THR A 86 -9.80 0.59 2.28
CA THR A 86 -10.25 -0.72 1.78
C THR A 86 -9.14 -1.77 1.91
N GLY A 87 -7.91 -1.42 1.54
CA GLY A 87 -6.76 -2.31 1.72
C GLY A 87 -6.54 -2.66 3.20
N ALA A 88 -6.59 -1.67 4.10
CA ALA A 88 -6.43 -1.88 5.53
C ALA A 88 -7.51 -2.82 6.08
N ALA A 89 -8.78 -2.63 5.71
CA ALA A 89 -9.87 -3.50 6.15
C ALA A 89 -9.69 -4.96 5.70
N LEU A 90 -9.19 -5.18 4.47
CA LEU A 90 -8.86 -6.51 3.97
C LEU A 90 -7.71 -7.14 4.77
N ALA A 91 -6.65 -6.38 5.05
CA ALA A 91 -5.54 -6.87 5.86
C ALA A 91 -5.99 -7.19 7.30
N GLU A 92 -6.78 -6.32 7.92
CA GLU A 92 -7.30 -6.51 9.27
C GLU A 92 -8.13 -7.80 9.39
N TYR A 93 -8.92 -8.15 8.38
CA TYR A 93 -9.69 -9.39 8.38
C TYR A 93 -8.83 -10.65 8.59
N PHE A 94 -7.69 -10.74 7.90
CA PHE A 94 -6.75 -11.86 8.05
C PHE A 94 -5.99 -11.79 9.38
N MET A 95 -5.67 -10.58 9.84
CA MET A 95 -5.06 -10.34 11.13
C MET A 95 -5.95 -10.81 12.30
N TYR A 96 -7.27 -10.54 12.26
CA TYR A 96 -8.22 -11.04 13.26
C TYR A 96 -8.34 -12.57 13.24
N ARG A 97 -8.04 -13.21 12.11
CA ARG A 97 -7.94 -14.67 11.97
C ARG A 97 -6.60 -15.25 12.41
N LYS A 98 -5.77 -14.45 13.11
CA LYS A 98 -4.43 -14.81 13.59
C LYS A 98 -3.43 -15.12 12.47
N GLN A 99 -3.68 -14.66 11.25
CA GLN A 99 -2.72 -14.77 10.16
C GLN A 99 -1.81 -13.55 10.13
N HIS A 100 -0.61 -13.71 9.57
CA HIS A 100 0.31 -12.61 9.35
C HIS A 100 -0.05 -11.91 8.04
N THR A 101 0.01 -10.58 8.04
CA THR A 101 -0.38 -9.78 6.89
C THR A 101 0.64 -8.70 6.59
N LEU A 102 0.99 -8.55 5.33
CA LEU A 102 1.81 -7.46 4.82
C LEU A 102 0.92 -6.56 3.98
N ILE A 103 0.86 -5.26 4.26
CA ILE A 103 0.15 -4.30 3.42
C ILE A 103 1.11 -3.22 2.93
N ILE A 104 1.01 -2.90 1.65
CA ILE A 104 1.86 -1.93 0.95
C ILE A 104 0.96 -0.86 0.35
N TYR A 105 1.29 0.42 0.59
CA TYR A 105 0.59 1.55 -0.01
C TYR A 105 1.50 2.27 -1.01
N ASP A 106 1.16 2.21 -2.30
CA ASP A 106 1.88 2.84 -3.40
C ASP A 106 0.94 3.76 -4.22
N ASP A 107 0.94 5.09 -4.09
CA ASP A 107 1.75 5.95 -3.22
C ASP A 107 0.81 6.78 -2.30
N PRO A 108 1.00 6.78 -0.97
CA PRO A 108 0.22 7.60 -0.02
C PRO A 108 0.35 9.11 -0.27
N SER A 109 1.39 9.57 -0.96
CA SER A 109 1.48 10.97 -1.40
C SER A 109 0.36 11.35 -2.37
N LYS A 110 -0.12 10.42 -3.21
CA LYS A 110 -1.25 10.64 -4.13
C LYS A 110 -2.58 10.61 -3.37
N GLN A 111 -2.72 9.73 -2.38
CA GLN A 111 -3.87 9.75 -1.47
C GLN A 111 -4.04 11.13 -0.82
N ALA A 112 -2.94 11.74 -0.37
CA ALA A 112 -2.98 13.02 0.29
C ALA A 112 -3.29 14.19 -0.68
N GLN A 113 -2.89 14.08 -1.95
CA GLN A 113 -3.33 15.01 -2.99
C GLN A 113 -4.83 14.91 -3.23
N ALA A 114 -5.37 13.69 -3.28
CA ALA A 114 -6.81 13.45 -3.43
C ALA A 114 -7.60 14.01 -2.23
N TYR A 115 -7.13 13.78 -1.00
CA TYR A 115 -7.73 14.36 0.21
C TYR A 115 -7.70 15.89 0.21
N ARG A 116 -6.61 16.49 -0.27
CA ARG A 116 -6.51 17.95 -0.42
C ARG A 116 -7.52 18.48 -1.42
N GLN A 117 -7.68 17.83 -2.57
CA GLN A 117 -8.66 18.21 -3.58
C GLN A 117 -10.08 18.19 -3.00
N MET A 118 -10.43 17.13 -2.26
CA MET A 118 -11.72 17.04 -1.56
C MET A 118 -11.89 18.15 -0.51
N SER A 119 -10.85 18.40 0.30
CA SER A 119 -10.89 19.41 1.36
C SER A 119 -11.07 20.82 0.81
N LEU A 120 -10.45 21.14 -0.33
CA LEU A 120 -10.59 22.43 -1.00
C LEU A 120 -12.00 22.62 -1.58
N LEU A 121 -12.58 21.59 -2.18
CA LEU A 121 -13.97 21.62 -2.66
C LEU A 121 -14.96 21.88 -1.52
N LEU A 122 -14.68 21.33 -0.33
CA LEU A 122 -15.46 21.53 0.88
C LEU A 122 -15.16 22.85 1.62
N ARG A 123 -14.35 23.74 1.04
CA ARG A 123 -13.93 25.03 1.63
C ARG A 123 -13.32 24.91 3.02
N ARG A 124 -12.69 23.77 3.36
CA ARG A 124 -11.94 23.65 4.61
C ARG A 124 -10.64 24.45 4.51
N PRO A 125 -10.23 25.17 5.57
CA PRO A 125 -8.99 25.94 5.56
C PRO A 125 -7.79 25.01 5.30
N ALA A 126 -7.03 25.28 4.24
CA ALA A 126 -5.91 24.45 3.82
C ALA A 126 -4.67 24.75 4.67
N ARG A 127 -4.06 23.72 5.27
CA ARG A 127 -2.78 23.83 5.99
C ARG A 127 -1.58 23.83 4.99
N PRO A 128 -0.46 24.54 5.26
CA PRO A 128 0.68 24.59 4.34
C PRO A 128 1.33 23.22 4.05
N ARG A 129 1.92 23.09 2.85
CA ARG A 129 2.47 21.85 2.24
C ARG A 129 3.53 21.13 3.11
N SER A 130 3.31 19.85 3.41
CA SER A 130 4.37 18.87 3.65
C SER A 130 3.91 17.46 3.23
N LEU A 131 3.98 17.16 1.93
CA LEU A 131 3.70 15.81 1.42
C LEU A 131 4.84 15.41 0.48
N SER A 132 5.91 14.90 1.09
CA SER A 132 7.00 14.24 0.40
C SER A 132 6.53 12.91 -0.20
N GLY A 133 7.09 12.55 -1.36
CA GLY A 133 6.85 11.31 -2.08
C GLY A 133 7.37 10.11 -1.30
N GLY A 134 6.50 9.23 -0.81
CA GLY A 134 6.90 8.01 -0.12
C GLY A 134 5.88 6.90 -0.34
N CYS A 135 6.35 5.66 -0.30
CA CYS A 135 5.55 4.43 -0.24
C CYS A 135 5.57 3.97 1.22
N PHE A 136 4.40 3.76 1.83
CA PHE A 136 4.33 3.31 3.22
C PHE A 136 4.15 1.79 3.24
N LEU A 137 5.06 1.09 3.91
CA LEU A 137 4.92 -0.32 4.21
C LEU A 137 4.33 -0.48 5.62
N PHE A 138 3.30 -1.28 5.74
CA PHE A 138 2.77 -1.71 7.01
C PHE A 138 2.87 -3.24 7.06
N ALA A 139 3.71 -3.79 7.93
CA ALA A 139 3.57 -5.17 8.32
C ALA A 139 2.58 -5.21 9.48
N PHE A 140 1.42 -5.84 9.31
CA PHE A 140 0.51 -6.12 10.40
C PHE A 140 0.84 -7.52 10.98
N ALA A 141 1.28 -7.53 12.24
CA ALA A 141 1.30 -8.76 13.03
C ALA A 141 -0.11 -9.01 13.60
N PRO A 142 -0.52 -10.27 13.84
CA PRO A 142 -1.70 -10.54 14.65
C PRO A 142 -1.53 -9.83 15.99
N PHE A 143 -2.60 -9.16 16.45
CA PHE A 143 -2.64 -8.42 17.71
C PHE A 143 -2.26 -9.36 18.87
N GLY A 144 -0.98 -9.43 19.20
CA GLY A 144 -0.55 -9.71 20.55
C GLY A 144 -0.79 -8.42 21.31
N LYS A 145 -1.75 -8.43 22.25
CA LYS A 145 -1.80 -7.41 23.29
C LYS A 145 -0.42 -7.35 23.94
N SER A 146 0.32 -6.29 23.65
CA SER A 146 1.45 -5.86 24.47
C SER A 146 1.26 -4.37 24.67
N CYS A 147 0.76 -4.04 25.87
CA CYS A 147 1.03 -2.76 26.51
C CYS A 147 2.53 -2.50 26.56
#